data_AF-A0A1G2P1I8-F1
#
_entry.id   AF-A0A1G2P1I8-F1
#
_cell.length_a   1.000
_cell.length_b   1.000
_cell.length_c   1.000
_cell.angle_alpha   90.00
_cell.angle_beta   90.00
_cell.angle_gamma   90.00
#
_symmetry.space_group_name_H-M   'P 1'
#
loop_
_entity.id
_entity.type
_entity.pdbx_description
1 polymer ?
#
loop_
_entity_poly.entity_id
_entity_poly.type
_entity_poly.pdbx_seq_one_letter_code
_entity_poly.pdbx_strand_id
1 'polypeptide(L)'
;MMTPTKVAPIEIEHITAEQIGRVADRFSEKCRKNKSSLSKDVVQLVLEDEGDALAQEMFEAVRSRVERRREMVVRHFKIDPTLTPAQMIKVLGHKEYVDGDVLATMPKHGADEGDFYLFPIKRDLPVTEYAAMLESHGLVPHPRAQIQVNIDDLSLGDEHPNGVQWQDADGKFCCAVFDRWHDERGVGVHRYDSRWSSNWWLGGVRKPATV
;
A
#
# COMPACT_ATOMS: atom_id res chain seq x y z
N MET A 1 23.10 -21.34 -19.98
CA MET A 1 23.22 -20.20 -19.04
C MET A 1 22.41 -19.04 -19.62
N MET A 2 21.21 -18.79 -19.09
CA MET A 2 20.45 -17.59 -19.44
C MET A 2 20.92 -16.46 -18.52
N THR A 3 21.41 -15.37 -19.11
CA THR A 3 21.71 -14.14 -18.39
C THR A 3 20.41 -13.57 -17.82
N PRO A 4 20.35 -13.21 -16.53
CA PRO A 4 19.17 -12.57 -15.97
C PRO A 4 18.98 -11.22 -16.67
N THR A 5 17.84 -11.04 -17.31
CA THR A 5 17.41 -9.75 -17.84
C THR A 5 17.28 -8.80 -16.66
N LYS A 6 18.20 -7.83 -16.59
CA LYS A 6 18.18 -6.75 -15.61
C LYS A 6 16.95 -5.89 -15.94
N VAL A 7 15.83 -6.14 -15.24
CA VAL A 7 14.66 -5.28 -15.31
C VAL A 7 15.11 -3.93 -14.77
N ALA A 8 15.10 -2.92 -15.63
CA ALA A 8 15.40 -1.56 -15.20
C ALA A 8 14.43 -1.19 -14.07
N PRO A 9 14.89 -0.51 -13.01
CA PRO A 9 13.97 0.03 -12.02
C PRO A 9 12.93 0.84 -12.78
N ILE A 10 11.64 0.58 -12.54
CA ILE A 10 10.61 1.53 -12.93
C ILE A 10 10.90 2.75 -12.07
N GLU A 11 11.56 3.76 -12.64
CA GLU A 11 11.76 5.03 -11.96
C GLU A 11 10.39 5.53 -11.54
N ILE A 12 10.20 5.71 -10.23
CA ILE A 12 9.08 6.52 -9.77
C ILE A 12 9.44 7.93 -10.22
N GLU A 13 8.88 8.35 -11.35
CA GLU A 13 8.98 9.74 -11.75
C GLU A 13 8.27 10.55 -10.66
N HIS A 14 9.08 11.23 -9.85
CA HIS A 14 8.59 12.20 -8.88
C HIS A 14 7.88 13.33 -9.63
N ILE A 15 6.93 13.97 -8.94
CA ILE A 15 6.22 15.12 -9.51
C ILE A 15 7.25 16.16 -10.02
N THR A 16 7.10 16.62 -11.26
CA THR A 16 8.02 17.59 -11.86
C THR A 16 7.70 19.01 -11.39
N ALA A 17 8.67 19.92 -11.46
CA ALA A 17 8.44 21.35 -11.20
C ALA A 17 7.31 21.92 -12.08
N GLU A 18 7.20 21.44 -13.32
CA GLU A 18 6.11 21.81 -14.23
C GLU A 18 4.76 21.33 -13.71
N GLN A 19 4.66 20.09 -13.24
CA GLN A 19 3.43 19.55 -12.66
C GLN A 19 3.02 20.27 -11.38
N ILE A 20 3.98 20.62 -10.51
CA ILE A 20 3.74 21.46 -9.32
C ILE A 20 3.16 22.81 -9.75
N GLY A 21 3.80 23.48 -10.73
CA GLY A 21 3.32 24.75 -11.28
C GLY A 21 1.89 24.66 -11.80
N ARG A 22 1.56 23.62 -12.57
CA ARG A 22 0.20 23.40 -13.11
C ARG A 22 -0.86 23.23 -12.02
N VAL A 23 -0.54 22.60 -10.89
CA VAL A 23 -1.46 22.50 -9.75
C VAL A 23 -1.69 23.86 -9.11
N ALA A 24 -0.61 24.61 -8.85
CA ALA A 24 -0.68 25.95 -8.26
C ALA A 24 -1.44 26.94 -9.17
N ASP A 25 -1.23 26.86 -10.48
CA ASP A 25 -1.90 27.69 -11.47
C ASP A 25 -3.41 27.46 -11.47
N ARG A 26 -3.86 26.20 -11.40
CA ARG A 26 -5.29 25.87 -11.35
C ARG A 26 -5.95 26.40 -10.09
N PHE A 27 -5.29 26.30 -8.93
CA PHE A 27 -5.81 26.87 -7.70
C PHE A 27 -5.87 28.39 -7.78
N SER A 28 -4.78 29.03 -8.22
CA SER A 28 -4.72 30.49 -8.41
C SER A 28 -5.80 30.99 -9.37
N GLU A 29 -6.04 30.29 -10.47
CA GLU A 29 -7.11 30.60 -11.41
C GLU A 29 -8.49 30.50 -10.76
N LYS A 30 -8.73 29.46 -9.95
CA LYS A 30 -9.99 29.32 -9.21
C LYS A 30 -10.19 30.46 -8.22
N CYS A 31 -9.15 30.86 -7.48
CA CYS A 31 -9.20 32.00 -6.56
C CYS A 31 -9.50 33.31 -7.32
N ARG A 32 -8.83 33.56 -8.44
CA ARG A 32 -9.10 34.75 -9.27
C ARG A 32 -10.55 34.82 -9.77
N LYS A 33 -11.10 33.67 -10.20
CA LYS A 33 -12.50 33.57 -10.66
C LYS A 33 -13.53 33.78 -9.56
N ASN A 34 -13.17 33.49 -8.30
CA ASN A 34 -14.09 33.58 -7.16
C ASN A 34 -13.68 34.67 -6.16
N LYS A 35 -12.81 35.62 -6.55
CA LYS A 35 -12.27 36.61 -5.62
C LYS A 35 -13.34 37.47 -4.93
N SER A 36 -14.47 37.71 -5.59
CA SER A 36 -15.57 38.52 -5.02
C SER A 36 -16.33 37.79 -3.91
N SER A 37 -16.17 36.47 -3.76
CA SER A 37 -16.78 35.71 -2.66
C SER A 37 -15.89 35.63 -1.42
N LEU A 38 -14.72 36.28 -1.42
CA LEU A 38 -13.74 36.22 -0.34
C LEU A 38 -13.46 37.64 0.18
N SER A 39 -13.60 37.84 1.49
CA SER A 39 -13.23 39.10 2.13
C SER A 39 -11.71 39.22 2.21
N LYS A 40 -11.14 40.34 1.76
CA LYS A 40 -9.68 40.58 1.78
C LYS A 40 -9.11 40.42 3.19
N ASP A 41 -9.76 41.02 4.18
CA ASP A 41 -9.25 41.06 5.55
C ASP A 41 -9.29 39.68 6.20
N VAL A 42 -10.35 38.90 5.92
CA VAL A 42 -10.46 37.51 6.40
C VAL A 42 -9.45 36.60 5.72
N VAL A 43 -9.22 36.77 4.41
CA VAL A 43 -8.18 36.00 3.68
C VAL A 43 -6.80 36.31 4.25
N GLN A 44 -6.51 37.56 4.61
CA GLN A 44 -5.23 37.92 5.22
C GLN A 44 -5.01 37.19 6.56
N LEU A 45 -6.04 37.13 7.41
CA LEU A 45 -5.98 36.38 8.66
C LEU A 45 -5.73 34.89 8.45
N VAL A 46 -6.45 34.26 7.50
CA VAL A 46 -6.22 32.84 7.17
C VAL A 46 -4.79 32.59 6.68
N LEU A 47 -4.21 33.50 5.89
CA LEU A 47 -2.84 33.36 5.42
C LEU A 47 -1.82 33.51 6.55
N GLU A 48 -2.06 34.40 7.52
CA GLU A 48 -1.17 34.65 8.65
C GLU A 48 -1.25 33.55 9.72
N ASP A 49 -2.46 33.10 10.05
CA ASP A 49 -2.70 32.18 11.16
C ASP A 49 -2.71 30.70 10.73
N GLU A 50 -3.14 30.42 9.50
CA GLU A 50 -3.45 29.06 9.02
C GLU A 50 -2.75 28.70 7.69
N GLY A 51 -1.84 29.56 7.19
CA GLY A 51 -1.25 29.42 5.85
C GLY A 51 -0.57 28.07 5.60
N ASP A 52 0.19 27.56 6.57
CA ASP A 52 0.85 26.25 6.46
C ASP A 52 -0.15 25.10 6.50
N ALA A 53 -1.18 25.19 7.35
CA ALA A 53 -2.25 24.18 7.43
C ALA A 53 -3.04 24.13 6.11
N LEU A 54 -3.40 25.29 5.56
CA LEU A 54 -4.04 25.41 4.25
C LEU A 54 -3.19 24.79 3.14
N ALA A 55 -1.87 25.04 3.14
CA ALA A 55 -0.95 24.43 2.18
C ALA A 55 -0.90 22.90 2.32
N GLN A 56 -0.89 22.38 3.56
CA GLN A 56 -0.94 20.94 3.82
C GLN A 56 -2.26 20.32 3.32
N GLU A 57 -3.41 20.94 3.59
CA GLU A 57 -4.71 20.46 3.10
C GLU A 57 -4.76 20.39 1.56
N MET A 58 -4.21 21.40 0.89
CA MET A 58 -4.11 21.40 -0.57
C MET A 58 -3.19 20.28 -1.08
N PHE A 59 -2.05 20.05 -0.44
CA PHE A 59 -1.16 18.94 -0.77
C PHE A 59 -1.85 17.58 -0.58
N GLU A 60 -2.52 17.39 0.55
CA GLU A 60 -3.25 16.16 0.86
C GLU A 60 -4.36 15.87 -0.16
N ALA A 61 -5.07 16.92 -0.58
CA ALA A 61 -6.08 16.83 -1.61
C ALA A 61 -5.49 16.37 -2.97
N VAL A 62 -4.27 16.79 -3.31
CA VAL A 62 -3.56 16.34 -4.52
C VAL A 62 -3.08 14.90 -4.34
N ARG A 63 -2.44 14.58 -3.22
CA ARG A 63 -1.96 13.22 -2.86
C ARG A 63 -3.08 12.20 -2.97
N SER A 64 -4.21 12.43 -2.31
CA SER A 64 -5.38 11.56 -2.35
C SER A 64 -5.93 11.34 -3.77
N ARG A 65 -5.88 12.37 -4.64
CA ARG A 65 -6.33 12.24 -6.04
C ARG A 65 -5.34 11.44 -6.88
N VAL A 66 -4.03 11.60 -6.64
CA VAL A 66 -3.00 10.79 -7.27
C VAL A 66 -3.16 9.32 -6.86
N GLU A 67 -3.37 9.04 -5.58
CA GLU A 67 -3.58 7.68 -5.05
C GLU A 67 -4.84 7.04 -5.62
N ARG A 68 -5.98 7.76 -5.67
CA ARG A 68 -7.20 7.29 -6.34
C ARG A 68 -6.99 6.99 -7.82
N ARG A 69 -6.21 7.82 -8.51
CA ARG A 69 -5.88 7.61 -9.93
C ARG A 69 -4.90 6.46 -10.16
N ARG A 70 -4.18 6.04 -9.12
CA ARG A 70 -3.33 4.85 -9.11
C ARG A 70 -4.09 3.56 -8.76
N GLU A 71 -5.42 3.61 -8.62
CA GLU A 71 -6.26 2.47 -8.23
C GLU A 71 -5.82 1.81 -6.92
N MET A 72 -5.40 2.64 -5.96
CA MET A 72 -4.97 2.14 -4.65
C MET A 72 -6.15 2.04 -3.69
N VAL A 73 -6.24 0.92 -2.98
CA VAL A 73 -7.15 0.73 -1.84
C VAL A 73 -6.36 0.99 -0.56
N VAL A 74 -6.87 1.87 0.30
CA VAL A 74 -6.27 2.17 1.61
C VAL A 74 -7.15 1.59 2.71
N ARG A 75 -6.53 0.94 3.70
CA ARG A 75 -7.17 0.43 4.90
C ARG A 75 -6.34 0.83 6.11
N HIS A 76 -6.98 1.49 7.06
CA HIS A 76 -6.37 1.71 8.37
C HIS A 76 -6.33 0.37 9.12
N PHE A 77 -5.25 0.09 9.84
CA PHE A 77 -5.10 -1.12 10.63
C PHE A 77 -4.62 -0.78 12.04
N LYS A 78 -5.03 -1.62 12.99
CA LYS A 78 -4.51 -1.65 14.36
C LYS A 78 -4.31 -3.09 14.79
N ILE A 79 -3.05 -3.49 14.96
CA ILE A 79 -2.63 -4.83 15.34
C ILE A 79 -2.60 -4.93 16.86
N ASP A 80 -3.21 -5.99 17.41
CA ASP A 80 -2.96 -6.39 18.78
C ASP A 80 -1.54 -6.99 18.87
N PRO A 81 -0.60 -6.35 19.59
CA PRO A 81 0.78 -6.83 19.66
C PRO A 81 0.91 -8.18 20.37
N THR A 82 -0.11 -8.62 21.12
CA THR A 82 -0.13 -9.92 21.81
C THR A 82 -0.44 -11.10 20.87
N LEU A 83 -1.03 -10.83 19.69
CA LEU A 83 -1.39 -11.87 18.73
C LEU A 83 -0.19 -12.29 17.88
N THR A 84 0.09 -13.59 17.88
CA THR A 84 1.01 -14.21 16.93
C THR A 84 0.39 -14.29 15.53
N PRO A 85 1.19 -14.36 14.46
CA PRO A 85 0.67 -14.56 13.10
C PRO A 85 -0.28 -15.75 12.96
N ALA A 86 0.00 -16.86 13.65
CA ALA A 86 -0.87 -18.03 13.66
C ALA A 86 -2.25 -17.73 14.28
N GLN A 87 -2.28 -17.01 15.40
CA GLN A 87 -3.55 -16.59 16.00
C GLN A 87 -4.31 -15.60 15.11
N MET A 88 -3.62 -14.65 14.46
CA MET A 88 -4.26 -13.74 13.51
C MET A 88 -4.91 -14.51 12.34
N ILE A 89 -4.21 -15.51 11.80
CA ILE A 89 -4.79 -16.38 10.75
C ILE A 89 -6.02 -17.14 11.25
N LYS A 90 -6.00 -17.65 12.49
CA LYS A 90 -7.18 -18.29 13.08
C LYS A 90 -8.37 -17.34 13.21
N VAL A 91 -8.13 -16.07 13.53
CA VAL A 91 -9.18 -15.05 13.69
C VAL A 91 -9.92 -14.77 12.37
N LEU A 92 -9.26 -14.89 11.21
CA LEU A 92 -9.92 -14.75 9.90
C LEU A 92 -11.10 -15.72 9.73
N GLY A 93 -11.05 -16.90 10.35
CA GLY A 93 -12.06 -17.95 10.18
C GLY A 93 -12.12 -18.53 8.75
N HIS A 94 -11.10 -18.25 7.93
CA HIS A 94 -10.99 -18.76 6.56
C HIS A 94 -10.48 -20.19 6.53
N LYS A 95 -10.59 -20.85 5.37
CA LYS A 95 -9.94 -22.13 5.14
C LYS A 95 -8.42 -21.95 5.10
N GLU A 96 -7.74 -22.68 5.97
CA GLU A 96 -6.29 -22.57 6.13
C GLU A 96 -5.54 -23.55 5.23
N TYR A 97 -4.68 -23.02 4.37
CA TYR A 97 -3.69 -23.74 3.57
C TYR A 97 -2.29 -23.28 4.01
N VAL A 98 -1.93 -23.62 5.25
CA VAL A 98 -0.79 -23.04 5.96
C VAL A 98 0.31 -24.07 6.18
N ASP A 99 1.49 -23.77 5.66
CA ASP A 99 2.75 -24.38 6.07
C ASP A 99 3.24 -23.68 7.35
N GLY A 100 3.26 -24.43 8.46
CA GLY A 100 3.65 -23.91 9.76
C GLY A 100 5.11 -23.46 9.84
N ASP A 101 6.01 -24.12 9.11
CA ASP A 101 7.43 -23.76 9.09
C ASP A 101 7.61 -22.45 8.33
N VAL A 102 6.89 -22.26 7.22
CA VAL A 102 6.86 -20.98 6.50
C VAL A 102 6.28 -19.87 7.38
N LEU A 103 5.14 -20.12 8.04
CA LEU A 103 4.51 -19.14 8.91
C LEU A 103 5.43 -18.69 10.06
N ALA A 104 6.22 -19.62 10.62
CA ALA A 104 7.18 -19.30 11.68
C ALA A 104 8.26 -18.30 11.25
N THR A 105 8.55 -18.20 9.95
CA THR A 105 9.52 -17.24 9.38
C THR A 105 8.93 -15.85 9.14
N MET A 106 7.61 -15.68 9.32
CA MET A 106 6.94 -14.42 9.01
C MET A 106 7.53 -13.26 9.85
N PRO A 107 7.92 -12.14 9.22
CA PRO A 107 8.36 -10.93 9.91
C PRO A 107 7.36 -10.46 10.96
N LYS A 108 7.87 -10.20 12.18
CA LYS A 108 7.09 -9.69 13.31
C LYS A 108 7.28 -8.20 13.59
N HIS A 109 8.26 -7.57 12.92
CA HIS A 109 8.56 -6.15 13.06
C HIS A 109 7.61 -5.29 12.22
N GLY A 110 7.50 -4.01 12.58
CA GLY A 110 6.62 -3.06 11.92
C GLY A 110 5.88 -2.19 12.93
N ALA A 111 5.07 -1.25 12.43
CA ALA A 111 4.20 -0.45 13.28
C ALA A 111 2.96 -1.28 13.66
N ASP A 112 2.45 -1.11 14.88
CA ASP A 112 1.22 -1.78 15.30
C ASP A 112 -0.04 -1.01 14.84
N GLU A 113 0.10 0.21 14.32
CA GLU A 113 -1.01 1.02 13.82
C GLU A 113 -0.57 1.87 12.63
N GLY A 114 -1.46 2.06 11.66
CA GLY A 114 -1.19 2.92 10.50
C GLY A 114 -2.09 2.61 9.31
N ASP A 115 -1.66 3.08 8.14
CA ASP A 115 -2.38 2.85 6.88
C ASP A 115 -1.65 1.80 6.04
N PHE A 116 -2.43 0.84 5.55
CA PHE A 116 -2.01 -0.17 4.61
C PHE A 116 -2.53 0.15 3.21
N TYR A 117 -1.66 0.08 2.22
CA TYR A 117 -1.92 0.48 0.86
C TYR A 117 -1.86 -0.75 -0.04
N LEU A 118 -2.96 -1.08 -0.73
CA LEU A 118 -3.03 -2.13 -1.73
C LEU A 118 -3.12 -1.53 -3.14
N PHE A 119 -2.53 -2.20 -4.12
CA PHE A 119 -2.62 -1.85 -5.53
C PHE A 119 -2.63 -3.11 -6.42
N PRO A 120 -3.31 -3.09 -7.58
CA PRO A 120 -3.33 -4.21 -8.50
C PRO A 120 -2.01 -4.30 -9.28
N ILE A 121 -1.47 -5.50 -9.49
CA ILE A 121 -0.19 -5.64 -10.22
C ILE A 121 -0.33 -5.53 -11.74
N LYS A 122 -1.51 -5.89 -12.31
CA LYS A 122 -1.88 -5.78 -13.74
C LYS A 122 -0.94 -6.46 -14.75
N ARG A 123 0.05 -7.22 -14.27
CA ARG A 123 0.96 -8.06 -15.07
C ARG A 123 1.47 -9.18 -14.20
N ASP A 124 1.94 -10.26 -14.82
CA ASP A 124 2.68 -11.27 -14.07
C ASP A 124 3.98 -10.67 -13.51
N LEU A 125 4.23 -10.93 -12.23
CA LEU A 125 5.34 -10.35 -11.48
C LEU A 125 6.20 -11.47 -10.88
N PRO A 126 7.43 -11.68 -11.37
CA PRO A 126 8.38 -12.60 -10.75
C PRO A 126 8.57 -12.29 -9.27
N VAL A 127 8.69 -13.32 -8.43
CA VAL A 127 8.85 -13.15 -6.97
C VAL A 127 10.09 -12.31 -6.61
N THR A 128 11.12 -12.34 -7.45
CA THR A 128 12.33 -11.53 -7.33
C THR A 128 12.09 -10.03 -7.56
N GLU A 129 11.04 -9.65 -8.27
CA GLU A 129 10.68 -8.25 -8.55
C GLU A 129 9.71 -7.65 -7.50
N TYR A 130 9.18 -8.48 -6.60
CA TYR A 130 8.20 -8.06 -5.59
C TYR A 130 8.65 -6.83 -4.79
N ALA A 131 9.88 -6.87 -4.25
CA ALA A 131 10.40 -5.79 -3.43
C ALA A 131 10.54 -4.48 -4.23
N ALA A 132 11.04 -4.57 -5.48
CA ALA A 132 11.16 -3.41 -6.37
C ALA A 132 9.79 -2.83 -6.74
N MET A 133 8.76 -3.66 -6.89
CA MET A 133 7.39 -3.21 -7.15
C MET A 133 6.80 -2.45 -5.96
N LEU A 134 6.98 -2.93 -4.72
CA LEU A 134 6.53 -2.19 -3.54
C LEU A 134 7.33 -0.89 -3.38
N GLU A 135 8.64 -0.95 -3.61
CA GLU A 135 9.51 0.22 -3.57
C GLU A 135 9.08 1.27 -4.58
N SER A 136 8.66 0.88 -5.80
CA SER A 136 8.13 1.80 -6.82
C SER A 136 6.82 2.49 -6.41
N HIS A 137 6.21 2.06 -5.30
CA HIS A 137 5.04 2.69 -4.68
C HIS A 137 5.39 3.44 -3.39
N GLY A 138 6.67 3.49 -3.01
CA GLY A 138 7.13 4.02 -1.73
C GLY A 138 6.68 3.18 -0.54
N LEU A 139 6.47 1.88 -0.76
CA LEU A 139 5.97 0.94 0.23
C LEU A 139 7.04 -0.06 0.66
N VAL A 140 6.84 -0.64 1.84
CA VAL A 140 7.57 -1.82 2.33
C VAL A 140 6.59 -2.92 2.72
N PRO A 141 6.97 -4.20 2.56
CA PRO A 141 6.11 -5.31 2.93
C PRO A 141 5.80 -5.27 4.43
N HIS A 142 4.55 -5.53 4.81
CA HIS A 142 4.16 -5.59 6.22
C HIS A 142 3.19 -6.75 6.48
N PRO A 143 3.68 -8.00 6.59
CA PRO A 143 2.84 -9.20 6.61
C PRO A 143 1.74 -9.19 7.68
N ARG A 144 2.04 -8.72 8.90
CA ARG A 144 1.02 -8.62 9.97
C ARG A 144 -0.08 -7.61 9.65
N ALA A 145 0.25 -6.51 8.97
CA ALA A 145 -0.76 -5.51 8.60
C ALA A 145 -1.62 -6.03 7.45
N GLN A 146 -1.03 -6.75 6.49
CA GLN A 146 -1.78 -7.46 5.44
C GLN A 146 -2.80 -8.44 6.03
N ILE A 147 -2.41 -9.22 7.05
CA ILE A 147 -3.37 -10.11 7.74
C ILE A 147 -4.44 -9.27 8.45
N GLN A 148 -4.04 -8.24 9.20
CA GLN A 148 -4.97 -7.41 9.98
C GLN A 148 -6.04 -6.75 9.11
N VAL A 149 -5.68 -6.19 7.95
CA VAL A 149 -6.68 -5.57 7.06
C VAL A 149 -7.66 -6.57 6.45
N ASN A 150 -7.26 -7.84 6.32
CA ASN A 150 -8.19 -8.91 5.93
C ASN A 150 -9.03 -9.42 7.11
N ILE A 151 -8.56 -9.29 8.36
CA ILE A 151 -9.37 -9.53 9.57
C ILE A 151 -10.45 -8.44 9.70
N ASP A 152 -10.05 -7.18 9.52
CA ASP A 152 -10.93 -6.02 9.67
C ASP A 152 -11.97 -5.93 8.54
N ASP A 153 -11.65 -6.47 7.35
CA ASP A 153 -12.51 -6.49 6.16
C ASP A 153 -12.44 -7.88 5.48
N LEU A 154 -13.30 -8.80 5.92
CA LEU A 154 -13.35 -10.18 5.40
C LEU A 154 -13.72 -10.25 3.90
N SER A 155 -14.32 -9.20 3.32
CA SER A 155 -14.60 -9.10 1.88
C SER A 155 -13.40 -8.67 1.05
N LEU A 156 -12.31 -8.20 1.67
CA LEU A 156 -11.16 -7.66 0.96
C LEU A 156 -10.54 -8.68 -0.01
N GLY A 157 -10.36 -9.93 0.43
CA GLY A 157 -9.87 -11.02 -0.42
C GLY A 157 -10.86 -11.48 -1.50
N ASP A 158 -12.16 -11.23 -1.32
CA ASP A 158 -13.19 -11.54 -2.33
C ASP A 158 -13.14 -10.54 -3.49
N GLU A 159 -13.04 -9.25 -3.16
CA GLU A 159 -13.05 -8.15 -4.13
C GLU A 159 -11.67 -7.89 -4.74
N HIS A 160 -10.63 -8.08 -3.93
CA HIS A 160 -9.23 -7.78 -4.25
C HIS A 160 -8.34 -8.93 -3.76
N PRO A 161 -8.29 -10.09 -4.46
CA PRO A 161 -7.38 -11.18 -4.11
C PRO A 161 -5.98 -10.64 -3.90
N ASN A 162 -5.45 -10.76 -2.68
CA ASN A 162 -4.28 -10.01 -2.25
C ASN A 162 -3.23 -10.88 -1.58
N GLY A 163 -2.00 -10.39 -1.52
CA GLY A 163 -0.93 -11.11 -0.86
C GLY A 163 0.26 -10.26 -0.50
N VAL A 164 1.11 -10.87 0.34
CA VAL A 164 2.36 -10.30 0.82
C VAL A 164 3.46 -11.34 0.72
N GLN A 165 4.67 -10.89 0.40
CA GLN A 165 5.86 -11.73 0.28
C GLN A 165 6.94 -11.30 1.27
N TRP A 166 7.73 -12.27 1.76
CA TRP A 166 8.97 -12.05 2.50
C TRP A 166 10.02 -13.09 2.12
N GLN A 167 11.26 -12.90 2.57
CA GLN A 167 12.31 -13.91 2.51
C GLN A 167 12.57 -14.45 3.90
N ASP A 168 12.78 -15.77 4.00
CA ASP A 168 13.24 -16.39 5.24
C ASP A 168 14.76 -16.24 5.44
N ALA A 169 15.29 -16.85 6.51
CA ALA A 169 16.72 -16.83 6.82
C ALA A 169 17.60 -17.50 5.76
N ASP A 170 17.06 -18.40 4.94
CA ASP A 170 17.76 -19.05 3.83
C ASP A 170 17.67 -18.23 2.52
N GLY A 171 17.00 -17.07 2.53
CA GLY A 171 16.73 -16.27 1.34
C GLY A 171 15.62 -16.84 0.44
N LYS A 172 14.88 -17.85 0.89
CA LYS A 172 13.77 -18.44 0.15
C LYS A 172 12.54 -17.56 0.27
N PHE A 173 11.85 -17.37 -0.85
CA PHE A 173 10.64 -16.59 -0.93
C PHE A 173 9.45 -17.32 -0.29
N CYS A 174 8.77 -16.60 0.59
CA CYS A 174 7.58 -17.02 1.32
C CYS A 174 6.45 -16.04 1.02
N CYS A 175 5.20 -16.49 1.06
CA CYS A 175 4.07 -15.60 0.92
C CYS A 175 2.91 -15.95 1.85
N ALA A 176 2.03 -14.96 2.03
CA ALA A 176 0.67 -15.16 2.50
C ALA A 176 -0.29 -14.58 1.46
N VAL A 177 -1.34 -15.33 1.11
CA VAL A 177 -2.35 -14.97 0.12
C VAL A 177 -3.75 -15.09 0.72
N PHE A 178 -4.62 -14.18 0.30
CA PHE A 178 -6.01 -14.06 0.73
C PHE A 178 -6.88 -13.93 -0.50
N ASP A 179 -7.70 -14.94 -0.75
CA ASP A 179 -8.57 -15.00 -1.92
C ASP A 179 -9.84 -15.79 -1.62
N ARG A 180 -10.77 -15.68 -2.57
CA ARG A 180 -11.93 -16.55 -2.65
C ARG A 180 -11.79 -17.45 -3.86
N TRP A 181 -11.78 -18.76 -3.60
CA TRP A 181 -11.82 -19.77 -4.66
C TRP A 181 -13.16 -20.51 -4.60
N HIS A 182 -13.94 -20.42 -5.68
CA HIS A 182 -15.36 -20.82 -5.70
C HIS A 182 -16.16 -20.14 -4.57
N ASP A 183 -16.71 -20.94 -3.66
CA ASP A 183 -17.52 -20.47 -2.54
C ASP A 183 -16.78 -20.45 -1.20
N GLU A 184 -15.46 -20.66 -1.23
CA GLU A 184 -14.63 -20.75 -0.04
C GLU A 184 -13.61 -19.60 0.02
N ARG A 185 -13.54 -18.92 1.17
CA ARG A 185 -12.49 -17.96 1.48
C ARG A 185 -11.27 -18.70 2.02
N GLY A 186 -10.14 -18.51 1.36
CA GLY A 186 -8.88 -19.15 1.69
C GLY A 186 -7.89 -18.17 2.31
N VAL A 187 -7.01 -18.72 3.15
CA VAL A 187 -5.73 -18.10 3.49
C VAL A 187 -4.64 -19.13 3.24
N GLY A 188 -3.74 -18.80 2.32
CA GLY A 188 -2.59 -19.64 1.97
C GLY A 188 -1.31 -19.06 2.55
N VAL A 189 -0.50 -19.88 3.21
CA VAL A 189 0.86 -19.51 3.64
C VAL A 189 1.82 -20.62 3.23
N HIS A 190 2.70 -20.34 2.28
CA HIS A 190 3.55 -21.37 1.67
C HIS A 190 4.79 -20.78 1.01
N ARG A 191 5.67 -21.67 0.55
CA ARG A 191 6.82 -21.31 -0.30
C ARG A 191 6.34 -20.86 -1.67
N TYR A 192 6.94 -19.79 -2.18
CA TYR A 192 6.49 -19.20 -3.43
C TYR A 192 7.68 -18.76 -4.27
N ASP A 193 8.05 -19.56 -5.27
CA ASP A 193 9.29 -19.41 -6.04
C ASP A 193 9.07 -19.01 -7.51
N SER A 194 7.81 -18.81 -7.94
CA SER A 194 7.47 -18.58 -9.33
C SER A 194 7.17 -17.11 -9.65
N ARG A 195 5.89 -16.74 -9.72
CA ARG A 195 5.43 -15.40 -10.08
C ARG A 195 4.05 -15.15 -9.48
N TRP A 196 3.76 -13.91 -9.13
CA TRP A 196 2.41 -13.45 -8.88
C TRP A 196 1.67 -13.26 -10.20
N SER A 197 0.47 -13.79 -10.32
CA SER A 197 -0.40 -13.62 -11.50
C SER A 197 -1.02 -12.22 -11.54
N SER A 198 -1.25 -11.68 -12.74
CA SER A 198 -1.79 -10.33 -12.97
C SER A 198 -3.08 -9.93 -12.23
N ASN A 199 -3.85 -10.91 -11.72
CA ASN A 199 -5.08 -10.70 -10.96
C ASN A 199 -4.87 -10.39 -9.47
N TRP A 200 -3.63 -10.49 -8.97
CA TRP A 200 -3.33 -10.23 -7.56
C TRP A 200 -3.16 -8.75 -7.24
N TRP A 201 -3.49 -8.41 -6.00
CA TRP A 201 -3.20 -7.13 -5.37
C TRP A 201 -2.06 -7.30 -4.38
N LEU A 202 -1.10 -6.39 -4.40
CA LEU A 202 0.00 -6.36 -3.44
C LEU A 202 -0.12 -5.12 -2.59
N GLY A 203 0.44 -5.18 -1.39
CA GLY A 203 0.37 -4.04 -0.49
C GLY A 203 1.48 -3.98 0.54
N GLY A 204 1.54 -2.83 1.18
CA GLY A 204 2.51 -2.51 2.20
C GLY A 204 2.17 -1.25 2.95
N VAL A 205 3.06 -0.87 3.87
CA VAL A 205 3.01 0.42 4.56
C VAL A 205 3.99 1.39 3.92
N ARG A 206 3.78 2.69 4.10
CA ARG A 206 4.72 3.72 3.64
C ARG A 206 6.09 3.51 4.30
N LYS A 207 7.16 3.69 3.54
CA LYS A 207 8.51 3.82 4.12
C LYS A 207 8.49 4.99 5.11
N PRO A 208 8.99 4.83 6.36
CA PRO A 208 9.18 5.97 7.24
C PRO A 208 10.09 6.98 6.54
N ALA A 209 9.77 8.27 6.65
CA ALA A 209 10.61 9.31 6.09
C ALA A 209 12.01 9.20 6.71
N THR A 210 13.02 8.95 5.87
CA THR A 210 14.41 9.07 6.31
C THR A 210 14.64 10.54 6.61
N VAL A 211 14.77 10.88 7.90
CA VAL A 211 15.24 12.21 8.36
C VAL A 211 16.72 12.33 8.08
#